data_AF-A0A2D5WLY4-F1
#
_entry.id   AF-A0A2D5WLY4-F1
#
_cell.length_a   1.000
_cell.length_b   1.000
_cell.length_c   1.000
_cell.angle_alpha   90.00
_cell.angle_beta   90.00
_cell.angle_gamma   90.00
#
_symmetry.space_group_name_H-M   'P 1'
#
loop_
_entity.id
_entity.type
_entity.pdbx_description
1 polymer ?
#
loop_
_entity_poly.entity_id
_entity_poly.type
_entity_poly.pdbx_seq_one_letter_code
_entity_poly.pdbx_strand_id
1 'polypeptide(L)'
;MINLLRLFLKKYTPKLYNKSQPIRNYIYKTFFTKKNQLNVLKEFSEYSPNVSGDIDKKIDTTIYNIKNFSKSLLDLSSSNIEIKKFNTLSSDKTRKLGSLFYNYGSDKKTHEYDFLYEYIIEKFEKIDLLIEIGIGSNNTAVLSNMSERGKPGASLKAFRDYLSKSKIIGLEYDKSVLFFEDRIETYFYDQHSEESINEISKKYHKQVDILIDDGLHSIIANINTIKLAKNILKPDGYLIIEDIGFDSLKLFNVAFEFAAKDFSLELFTNNSCYAACLRRLN
;
A
#
# COMPACT_ATOMS: atom_id res chain seq x y z
N MET A 1 -5.74 -20.27 22.02
CA MET A 1 -6.20 -21.17 20.93
C MET A 1 -5.99 -20.55 19.54
N ILE A 2 -6.53 -19.35 19.30
CA ILE A 2 -6.45 -18.61 18.01
C ILE A 2 -5.00 -18.37 17.53
N ASN A 3 -4.09 -17.95 18.43
CA ASN A 3 -2.70 -17.68 18.05
C ASN A 3 -1.92 -18.94 17.61
N LEU A 4 -2.25 -20.11 18.16
CA LEU A 4 -1.59 -21.39 17.85
C LEU A 4 -1.94 -21.89 16.45
N LEU A 5 -3.20 -21.78 16.01
CA LEU A 5 -3.61 -22.19 14.65
C LEU A 5 -2.98 -21.30 13.58
N ARG A 6 -2.89 -19.98 13.84
CA ARG A 6 -2.21 -19.03 12.93
C ARG A 6 -0.72 -19.33 12.84
N LEU A 7 -0.04 -19.49 13.98
CA LEU A 7 1.37 -19.85 14.02
C LEU A 7 1.59 -21.22 13.35
N PHE A 8 0.68 -22.17 13.53
CA PHE A 8 0.73 -23.49 12.89
C PHE A 8 0.60 -23.39 11.37
N LEU A 9 -0.41 -22.69 10.83
CA LEU A 9 -0.58 -22.52 9.38
C LEU A 9 0.60 -21.74 8.76
N LYS A 10 1.08 -20.68 9.42
CA LYS A 10 2.25 -19.91 8.96
C LYS A 10 3.55 -20.74 9.00
N LYS A 11 3.68 -21.63 9.98
CA LYS A 11 4.89 -22.48 10.18
C LYS A 11 4.90 -23.74 9.31
N TYR A 12 3.76 -24.41 9.15
CA TYR A 12 3.68 -25.76 8.54
C TYR A 12 3.04 -25.78 7.16
N THR A 13 2.23 -24.77 6.79
CA THR A 13 1.65 -24.66 5.44
C THR A 13 1.82 -23.27 4.81
N PRO A 14 3.02 -22.64 4.85
CA PRO A 14 3.23 -21.28 4.36
C PRO A 14 2.89 -21.12 2.87
N LYS A 15 3.17 -22.15 2.04
CA LYS A 15 2.82 -22.17 0.62
C LYS A 15 1.31 -22.16 0.36
N LEU A 16 0.50 -22.66 1.30
CA LEU A 16 -0.96 -22.67 1.19
C LEU A 16 -1.55 -21.38 1.77
N TYR A 17 -0.99 -20.92 2.91
CA TYR A 17 -1.39 -19.70 3.61
C TYR A 17 -1.09 -18.43 2.81
N ASN A 18 0.06 -18.37 2.13
CA ASN A 18 0.46 -17.25 1.27
C ASN A 18 0.00 -17.40 -0.18
N LYS A 19 -0.74 -18.47 -0.53
CA LYS A 19 -1.09 -18.77 -1.93
C LYS A 19 -2.10 -17.77 -2.50
N SER A 20 -3.00 -17.24 -1.68
CA SER A 20 -3.94 -16.21 -2.11
C SER A 20 -4.50 -15.40 -0.93
N GLN A 21 -4.52 -14.07 -1.10
CA GLN A 21 -5.13 -13.15 -0.15
C GLN A 21 -6.63 -13.43 0.10
N PRO A 22 -7.45 -13.83 -0.88
CA PRO A 22 -8.84 -14.23 -0.64
C PRO A 22 -8.99 -15.38 0.36
N ILE A 23 -8.19 -16.45 0.24
CA ILE A 23 -8.24 -17.59 1.16
C ILE A 23 -7.82 -17.15 2.56
N ARG A 24 -6.73 -16.38 2.67
CA ARG A 24 -6.26 -15.83 3.95
C ARG A 24 -7.33 -14.97 4.63
N ASN A 25 -7.97 -14.07 3.88
CA ASN A 25 -9.02 -13.20 4.38
C ASN A 25 -10.27 -13.99 4.81
N TYR A 26 -10.66 -15.02 4.05
CA TYR A 26 -11.76 -15.91 4.42
C TYR A 26 -11.49 -16.63 5.75
N ILE A 27 -10.30 -17.25 5.90
CA ILE A 27 -9.90 -17.91 7.14
C ILE A 27 -9.90 -16.90 8.31
N TYR A 28 -9.35 -15.70 8.10
CA TYR A 28 -9.29 -14.66 9.14
C TYR A 28 -10.69 -14.24 9.60
N LYS A 29 -11.57 -13.89 8.66
CA LYS A 29 -12.96 -13.48 8.94
C LYS A 29 -13.76 -14.60 9.62
N THR A 30 -13.44 -15.86 9.35
CA THR A 30 -14.18 -17.03 9.87
C THR A 30 -13.71 -17.45 11.26
N PHE A 31 -12.39 -17.54 11.48
CA PHE A 31 -11.82 -18.15 12.70
C PHE A 31 -11.17 -17.17 13.67
N PHE A 32 -10.91 -15.93 13.24
CA PHE A 32 -10.13 -14.94 14.00
C PHE A 32 -10.96 -13.70 14.39
N THR A 33 -12.28 -13.79 14.30
CA THR A 33 -13.19 -12.70 14.70
C THR A 33 -13.48 -12.76 16.21
N LYS A 34 -13.15 -11.68 16.92
CA LYS A 34 -13.62 -11.47 18.29
C LYS A 34 -14.97 -10.77 18.23
N LYS A 35 -15.99 -11.35 18.86
CA LYS A 35 -17.27 -10.65 19.06
C LYS A 35 -17.04 -9.49 20.03
N ASN A 36 -17.28 -8.27 19.56
CA ASN A 36 -17.25 -7.05 20.38
C ASN A 36 -18.64 -6.42 20.34
N GLN A 37 -19.05 -5.78 21.44
CA GLN A 37 -20.24 -4.92 21.44
C GLN A 37 -19.87 -3.57 20.84
N LEU A 38 -20.55 -3.16 19.79
CA LEU A 38 -20.30 -1.91 19.08
C LEU A 38 -21.62 -1.12 19.01
N ASN A 39 -21.59 0.15 19.39
CA ASN A 39 -22.71 1.05 19.17
C ASN A 39 -22.62 1.63 17.76
N VAL A 40 -23.26 0.97 16.79
CA VAL A 40 -23.16 1.31 15.36
C VAL A 40 -23.50 2.78 15.09
N LEU A 41 -24.56 3.32 15.69
CA LEU A 41 -25.00 4.70 15.45
C LEU A 41 -24.02 5.74 16.02
N LYS A 42 -23.36 5.41 17.14
CA LYS A 42 -22.36 6.29 17.75
C LYS A 42 -21.04 6.24 16.99
N GLU A 43 -20.56 5.04 16.70
CA GLU A 43 -19.22 4.82 16.11
C GLU A 43 -19.19 5.12 14.60
N PHE A 44 -20.34 5.05 13.92
CA PHE A 44 -20.49 5.35 12.50
C PHE A 44 -21.58 6.40 12.25
N SER A 45 -21.56 7.48 13.04
CA SER A 45 -22.57 8.55 12.96
C SER A 45 -22.61 9.23 11.60
N GLU A 46 -21.49 9.33 10.88
CA GLU A 46 -21.41 9.89 9.53
C GLU A 46 -22.30 9.13 8.53
N TYR A 47 -22.47 7.83 8.73
CA TYR A 47 -23.31 6.98 7.87
C TYR A 47 -24.74 6.83 8.39
N SER A 48 -25.07 7.42 9.54
CA SER A 48 -26.38 7.26 10.18
C SER A 48 -27.42 8.19 9.56
N PRO A 49 -28.66 7.71 9.26
CA PRO A 49 -29.69 8.56 8.70
C PRO A 49 -30.23 9.54 9.75
N ASN A 50 -30.37 10.82 9.37
CA ASN A 50 -30.93 11.86 10.24
C ASN A 50 -32.46 11.87 10.21
N VAL A 51 -33.09 10.87 10.81
CA VAL A 51 -34.56 10.70 10.86
C VAL A 51 -35.02 10.25 12.25
N SER A 52 -36.30 10.46 12.59
CA SER A 52 -36.94 9.79 13.73
C SER A 52 -37.34 8.35 13.36
N GLY A 53 -37.65 7.51 14.35
CA GLY A 53 -38.19 6.17 14.13
C GLY A 53 -37.44 5.05 14.85
N ASP A 54 -37.80 3.82 14.48
CA ASP A 54 -37.31 2.57 15.06
C ASP A 54 -35.77 2.46 15.03
N ILE A 55 -35.18 2.03 16.15
CA ILE A 55 -33.73 2.05 16.34
C ILE A 55 -33.02 0.95 15.55
N ASP A 56 -33.64 -0.22 15.40
CA ASP A 56 -33.08 -1.34 14.66
C ASP A 56 -33.03 -1.00 13.17
N LYS A 57 -34.08 -0.37 12.65
CA LYS A 57 -34.08 0.18 11.28
C LYS A 57 -32.98 1.21 11.05
N LYS A 58 -32.68 2.07 12.04
CA LYS A 58 -31.57 3.03 11.92
C LYS A 58 -30.22 2.32 11.86
N ILE A 59 -30.02 1.28 12.69
CA ILE A 59 -28.80 0.48 12.67
C ILE A 59 -28.64 -0.21 11.32
N ASP A 60 -29.69 -0.88 10.82
CA ASP A 60 -29.69 -1.55 9.52
C ASP A 60 -29.39 -0.57 8.37
N THR A 61 -30.00 0.61 8.40
CA THR A 61 -29.76 1.66 7.39
C THR A 61 -28.32 2.17 7.46
N THR A 62 -27.76 2.34 8.66
CA THR A 62 -26.36 2.76 8.84
C THR A 62 -25.40 1.73 8.26
N ILE A 63 -25.63 0.43 8.53
CA ILE A 63 -24.84 -0.67 7.95
C ILE A 63 -25.00 -0.71 6.42
N TYR A 64 -26.21 -0.49 5.91
CA TYR A 64 -26.45 -0.40 4.47
C TYR A 64 -25.65 0.75 3.84
N ASN A 65 -25.65 1.92 4.46
CA ASN A 65 -24.90 3.09 3.98
C ASN A 65 -23.40 2.80 3.94
N ILE A 66 -22.81 2.25 5.02
CA ILE A 66 -21.39 1.87 5.06
C ILE A 66 -21.02 0.91 3.92
N LYS A 67 -21.85 -0.12 3.70
CA LYS A 67 -21.58 -1.15 2.68
C LYS A 67 -21.68 -0.64 1.25
N ASN A 68 -22.56 0.33 0.99
CA ASN A 68 -22.86 0.79 -0.35
C ASN A 68 -22.22 2.13 -0.71
N PHE A 69 -21.66 2.86 0.25
CA PHE A 69 -21.12 4.21 0.06
C PHE A 69 -20.21 4.35 -1.16
N SER A 70 -19.14 3.55 -1.23
CA SER A 70 -18.19 3.63 -2.35
C SER A 70 -18.80 3.23 -3.68
N LYS A 71 -19.73 2.26 -3.69
CA LYS A 71 -20.43 1.86 -4.92
C LYS A 71 -21.31 3.01 -5.41
N SER A 72 -22.11 3.60 -4.53
CA SER A 72 -23.02 4.69 -4.87
C SER A 72 -22.28 5.93 -5.39
N LEU A 73 -21.09 6.22 -4.88
CA LEU A 73 -20.25 7.29 -5.44
C LEU A 73 -19.71 6.95 -6.84
N LEU A 74 -19.25 5.72 -7.06
CA LEU A 74 -18.76 5.29 -8.36
C LEU A 74 -19.85 5.21 -9.43
N ASP A 75 -21.09 4.91 -9.06
CA ASP A 75 -22.23 4.91 -9.98
C ASP A 75 -22.51 6.33 -10.56
N LEU A 76 -21.96 7.38 -9.93
CA LEU A 76 -22.00 8.77 -10.44
C LEU A 76 -20.82 9.10 -11.36
N SER A 77 -19.78 8.27 -11.40
CA SER A 77 -18.63 8.42 -12.30
C SER A 77 -18.79 7.54 -13.55
N SER A 78 -18.17 7.95 -14.65
CA SER A 78 -18.11 7.20 -15.91
C SER A 78 -16.76 6.51 -16.13
N SER A 79 -15.86 6.53 -15.14
CA SER A 79 -14.51 6.00 -15.27
C SER A 79 -14.51 4.47 -15.32
N ASN A 80 -14.09 3.90 -16.44
CA ASN A 80 -13.70 2.50 -16.50
C ASN A 80 -12.17 2.44 -16.56
N ILE A 81 -11.54 1.84 -15.55
CA ILE A 81 -10.08 1.77 -15.45
C ILE A 81 -9.65 0.36 -15.85
N GLU A 82 -8.83 0.26 -16.90
CA GLU A 82 -8.23 -1.00 -17.30
C GLU A 82 -7.23 -1.49 -16.24
N ILE A 83 -7.27 -2.78 -15.93
CA ILE A 83 -6.35 -3.42 -14.98
C ILE A 83 -5.40 -4.34 -15.74
N LYS A 84 -4.10 -4.02 -15.68
CA LYS A 84 -3.03 -4.76 -16.36
C LYS A 84 -2.41 -5.81 -15.43
N LYS A 85 -1.92 -6.94 -15.95
CA LYS A 85 -1.24 -7.95 -15.12
C LYS A 85 0.26 -7.65 -15.03
N PHE A 86 0.88 -7.86 -13.86
CA PHE A 86 2.33 -7.66 -13.70
C PHE A 86 3.15 -8.46 -14.71
N ASN A 87 2.85 -9.75 -14.85
CA ASN A 87 3.59 -10.65 -15.73
C ASN A 87 3.45 -10.33 -17.24
N THR A 88 2.58 -9.40 -17.63
CA THR A 88 2.47 -8.93 -19.01
C THR A 88 3.28 -7.67 -19.30
N LEU A 89 3.94 -7.08 -18.29
CA LEU A 89 4.65 -5.81 -18.42
C LEU A 89 6.12 -5.95 -18.86
N SER A 90 6.76 -7.07 -18.57
CA SER A 90 8.21 -7.23 -18.78
C SER A 90 8.56 -7.52 -20.23
N SER A 91 9.43 -6.68 -20.81
CA SER A 91 10.17 -7.02 -22.03
C SER A 91 11.53 -7.65 -21.71
N ASP A 92 12.12 -7.31 -20.56
CA ASP A 92 13.37 -7.86 -20.08
C ASP A 92 13.18 -9.27 -19.47
N LYS A 93 13.89 -10.25 -20.04
CA LYS A 93 13.90 -11.63 -19.54
C LYS A 93 14.87 -11.82 -18.37
N THR A 94 15.78 -10.88 -18.13
CA THR A 94 16.83 -11.02 -17.12
C THR A 94 16.32 -10.78 -15.69
N ARG A 95 15.24 -9.98 -15.51
CA ARG A 95 14.61 -9.69 -14.21
C ARG A 95 15.65 -9.33 -13.14
N LYS A 96 16.55 -8.40 -13.49
CA LYS A 96 17.70 -8.06 -12.66
C LYS A 96 17.27 -7.50 -11.30
N LEU A 97 16.24 -6.66 -11.26
CA LEU A 97 15.70 -6.16 -9.98
C LEU A 97 15.09 -7.30 -9.17
N GLY A 98 14.39 -8.23 -9.82
CA GLY A 98 13.87 -9.44 -9.18
C GLY A 98 14.95 -10.30 -8.53
N SER A 99 16.12 -10.41 -9.16
CA SER A 99 17.27 -11.12 -8.60
C SER A 99 17.85 -10.40 -7.37
N LEU A 100 17.90 -9.07 -7.40
CA LEU A 100 18.31 -8.27 -6.24
C LEU A 100 17.33 -8.39 -5.07
N PHE A 101 16.02 -8.31 -5.32
CA PHE A 101 15.02 -8.55 -4.27
C PHE A 101 15.18 -9.93 -3.63
N TYR A 102 15.37 -10.97 -4.44
CA TYR A 102 15.63 -12.32 -3.93
C TYR A 102 16.88 -12.36 -3.03
N ASN A 103 17.99 -11.80 -3.49
CA ASN A 103 19.27 -11.83 -2.77
C ASN A 103 19.22 -11.07 -1.44
N TYR A 104 18.60 -9.89 -1.43
CA TYR A 104 18.42 -9.11 -0.21
C TYR A 104 17.34 -9.68 0.71
N GLY A 105 16.44 -10.53 0.18
CA GLY A 105 15.37 -11.19 0.93
C GLY A 105 14.10 -10.35 1.06
N SER A 106 13.80 -9.53 0.06
CA SER A 106 12.51 -8.86 -0.08
C SER A 106 11.48 -9.81 -0.72
N ASP A 107 10.27 -9.81 -0.19
CA ASP A 107 9.13 -10.57 -0.70
C ASP A 107 8.55 -9.99 -2.00
N LYS A 108 8.92 -8.75 -2.38
CA LYS A 108 8.58 -8.14 -3.68
C LYS A 108 8.86 -9.06 -4.85
N LYS A 109 9.91 -9.90 -4.78
CA LYS A 109 10.14 -10.96 -5.78
C LYS A 109 9.03 -12.00 -5.83
N THR A 110 8.59 -12.48 -4.67
CA THR A 110 7.55 -13.50 -4.54
C THR A 110 6.20 -12.98 -5.04
N HIS A 111 5.97 -11.67 -4.91
CA HIS A 111 4.75 -10.98 -5.33
C HIS A 111 4.84 -10.38 -6.74
N GLU A 112 5.92 -10.67 -7.48
CA GLU A 112 6.13 -10.24 -8.87
C GLU A 112 6.19 -8.73 -9.09
N TYR A 113 6.45 -7.96 -8.01
CA TYR A 113 6.55 -6.50 -8.08
C TYR A 113 7.76 -6.03 -8.90
N ASP A 114 8.77 -6.88 -9.09
CA ASP A 114 9.89 -6.57 -9.98
C ASP A 114 9.43 -6.21 -11.40
N PHE A 115 8.37 -6.85 -11.92
CA PHE A 115 7.82 -6.48 -13.23
C PHE A 115 7.22 -5.08 -13.26
N LEU A 116 6.48 -4.71 -12.21
CA LEU A 116 5.90 -3.37 -12.11
C LEU A 116 6.99 -2.32 -11.98
N TYR A 117 7.96 -2.55 -11.11
CA TYR A 117 9.04 -1.60 -10.87
C TYR A 117 9.92 -1.42 -12.09
N GLU A 118 10.33 -2.49 -12.77
CA GLU A 118 11.11 -2.39 -14.00
C GLU A 118 10.32 -1.61 -15.08
N TYR A 119 9.02 -1.91 -15.25
CA TYR A 119 8.14 -1.16 -16.18
C TYR A 119 8.06 0.34 -15.90
N ILE A 120 7.99 0.75 -14.62
CA ILE A 120 7.95 2.17 -14.26
C ILE A 120 9.33 2.81 -14.41
N ILE A 121 10.39 2.14 -13.95
CA ILE A 121 11.76 2.66 -14.00
C ILE A 121 12.23 2.88 -15.45
N GLU A 122 11.85 2.00 -16.39
CA GLU A 122 12.16 2.13 -17.82
C GLU A 122 11.61 3.41 -18.46
N LYS A 123 10.64 4.09 -17.84
CA LYS A 123 10.09 5.36 -18.32
C LYS A 123 10.99 6.57 -18.01
N PHE A 124 12.01 6.38 -17.17
CA PHE A 124 12.91 7.45 -16.75
C PHE A 124 14.26 7.32 -17.46
N GLU A 125 14.76 8.44 -18.00
CA GLU A 125 16.17 8.51 -18.43
C GLU A 125 17.12 8.48 -17.22
N LYS A 126 16.67 9.07 -16.11
CA LYS A 126 17.41 9.17 -14.86
C LYS A 126 16.46 9.25 -13.68
N ILE A 127 16.81 8.54 -12.61
CA ILE A 127 16.15 8.65 -11.30
C ILE A 127 17.19 9.20 -10.33
N ASP A 128 16.92 10.36 -9.73
CA ASP A 128 17.77 10.95 -8.71
C ASP A 128 17.37 10.48 -7.31
N LEU A 129 16.06 10.40 -7.05
CA LEU A 129 15.51 10.15 -5.73
C LEU A 129 14.31 9.20 -5.77
N LEU A 130 14.46 8.08 -5.07
CA LEU A 130 13.38 7.16 -4.76
C LEU A 130 13.10 7.19 -3.25
N ILE A 131 11.83 7.31 -2.88
CA ILE A 131 11.36 7.20 -1.49
C ILE A 131 10.43 6.00 -1.38
N GLU A 132 10.63 5.15 -0.38
CA GLU A 132 9.73 4.03 -0.04
C GLU A 132 9.20 4.22 1.39
N ILE A 133 7.89 4.20 1.55
CA ILE A 133 7.19 4.12 2.84
C ILE A 133 6.97 2.66 3.16
N GLY A 134 7.37 2.23 4.36
CA GLY A 134 7.39 0.84 4.78
C GLY A 134 8.74 0.20 4.45
N ILE A 135 9.70 0.27 5.37
CA ILE A 135 10.99 -0.45 5.21
C ILE A 135 10.89 -1.89 5.74
N GLY A 136 9.80 -2.16 6.46
CA GLY A 136 9.47 -3.45 7.06
C GLY A 136 10.03 -3.58 8.46
N SER A 137 9.15 -3.82 9.43
CA SER A 137 9.53 -4.06 10.83
C SER A 137 9.57 -5.57 11.16
N ASN A 138 10.54 -5.99 11.98
CA ASN A 138 10.56 -7.32 12.58
C ASN A 138 9.92 -7.35 14.00
N ASN A 139 9.47 -6.19 14.50
CA ASN A 139 8.75 -6.06 15.75
C ASN A 139 7.31 -6.56 15.59
N THR A 140 7.02 -7.72 16.16
CA THR A 140 5.70 -8.38 16.03
C THR A 140 4.57 -7.65 16.73
N ALA A 141 4.86 -6.64 17.56
CA ALA A 141 3.88 -5.78 18.21
C ALA A 141 3.35 -4.66 17.30
N VAL A 142 4.05 -4.34 16.20
CA VAL A 142 3.65 -3.28 15.27
C VAL A 142 2.81 -3.86 14.13
N LEU A 143 1.82 -3.09 13.65
CA LEU A 143 1.05 -3.47 12.46
C LEU A 143 1.96 -3.47 11.22
N SER A 144 1.58 -4.23 10.18
CA SER A 144 2.41 -4.38 8.96
C SER A 144 3.84 -4.91 9.19
N ASN A 145 4.06 -5.73 10.22
CA ASN A 145 5.37 -6.36 10.44
C ASN A 145 5.62 -7.56 9.52
N MET A 146 6.89 -7.79 9.22
CA MET A 146 7.42 -8.91 8.43
C MET A 146 7.76 -10.14 9.29
N SER A 147 7.28 -10.20 10.54
CA SER A 147 7.69 -11.14 11.60
C SER A 147 9.17 -11.10 11.98
N GLU A 148 9.54 -11.84 13.03
CA GLU A 148 10.90 -11.85 13.60
C GLU A 148 12.01 -12.21 12.58
N ARG A 149 11.66 -12.91 11.50
CA ARG A 149 12.61 -13.35 10.45
C ARG A 149 12.70 -12.39 9.27
N GLY A 150 11.93 -11.30 9.28
CA GLY A 150 11.99 -10.26 8.26
C GLY A 150 13.37 -9.61 8.20
N LYS A 151 13.70 -9.04 7.04
CA LYS A 151 14.94 -8.29 6.82
C LYS A 151 14.61 -6.83 6.51
N PRO A 152 14.48 -5.95 7.53
CA PRO A 152 14.22 -4.54 7.33
C PRO A 152 15.16 -3.90 6.30
N GLY A 153 14.62 -3.08 5.41
CA GLY A 153 15.37 -2.37 4.37
C GLY A 153 15.87 -3.24 3.20
N ALA A 154 15.42 -4.49 3.07
CA ALA A 154 15.83 -5.37 1.96
C ALA A 154 15.45 -4.80 0.58
N SER A 155 14.27 -4.20 0.45
CA SER A 155 13.82 -3.53 -0.79
C SER A 155 14.69 -2.30 -1.09
N LEU A 156 14.96 -1.45 -0.09
CA LEU A 156 15.84 -0.28 -0.23
C LEU A 156 17.23 -0.66 -0.76
N LYS A 157 17.82 -1.74 -0.25
CA LYS A 157 19.14 -2.25 -0.71
C LYS A 157 19.09 -2.76 -2.14
N ALA A 158 18.01 -3.45 -2.52
CA ALA A 158 17.79 -3.88 -3.90
C ALA A 158 17.64 -2.68 -4.85
N PHE A 159 16.85 -1.66 -4.48
CA PHE A 159 16.70 -0.45 -5.27
C PHE A 159 18.02 0.32 -5.39
N ARG A 160 18.79 0.47 -4.31
CA ARG A 160 20.11 1.11 -4.33
C ARG A 160 21.03 0.46 -5.36
N ASP A 161 21.12 -0.87 -5.36
CA ASP A 161 22.02 -1.61 -6.24
C ASP A 161 21.52 -1.64 -7.70
N TYR A 162 20.20 -1.61 -7.90
CA TYR A 162 19.59 -1.52 -9.22
C TYR A 162 19.81 -0.13 -9.84
N LEU A 163 19.58 0.92 -9.05
CA LEU A 163 19.69 2.32 -9.42
C LEU A 163 21.04 2.90 -8.97
N SER A 164 22.09 2.66 -9.76
CA SER A 164 23.50 2.89 -9.37
C SER A 164 23.87 4.32 -8.93
N LYS A 165 23.06 5.32 -9.26
CA LYS A 165 23.32 6.74 -8.94
C LYS A 165 22.24 7.39 -8.07
N SER A 166 21.15 6.70 -7.78
CA SER A 166 20.01 7.28 -7.05
C SER A 166 20.27 7.30 -5.55
N LYS A 167 19.71 8.32 -4.90
CA LYS A 167 19.53 8.34 -3.44
C LYS A 167 18.22 7.62 -3.10
N ILE A 168 18.27 6.75 -2.10
CA ILE A 168 17.14 5.97 -1.62
C ILE A 168 16.77 6.45 -0.21
N ILE A 169 15.49 6.75 0.00
CA ILE A 169 14.97 7.13 1.31
C ILE A 169 13.95 6.09 1.78
N GLY A 170 14.12 5.59 2.99
CA GLY A 170 13.12 4.77 3.68
C GLY A 170 12.35 5.58 4.71
N LEU A 171 11.03 5.46 4.73
CA LEU A 171 10.14 6.07 5.72
C LEU A 171 9.47 4.96 6.53
N GLU A 172 9.65 4.93 7.84
CA GLU A 172 9.17 3.83 8.69
C GLU A 172 8.65 4.31 10.05
N TYR A 173 7.57 3.69 10.53
CA TYR A 173 6.99 3.98 11.83
C TYR A 173 7.82 3.39 12.97
N ASP A 174 8.32 2.17 12.80
CA ASP A 174 9.17 1.53 13.79
C ASP A 174 10.59 2.11 13.80
N LYS A 175 10.86 2.98 14.79
CA LYS A 175 12.17 3.62 14.98
C LYS A 175 13.32 2.62 15.16
N SER A 176 13.04 1.40 15.64
CA SER A 176 14.09 0.42 15.96
C SER A 176 14.77 -0.18 14.72
N VAL A 177 14.14 -0.06 13.56
CA VAL A 177 14.67 -0.58 12.28
C VAL A 177 15.26 0.50 11.39
N LEU A 178 15.30 1.76 11.86
CA LEU A 178 15.94 2.85 11.12
C LEU A 178 17.45 2.67 11.06
N PHE A 179 18.03 2.90 9.90
CA PHE A 179 19.46 2.81 9.61
C PHE A 179 19.91 3.87 8.59
N PHE A 180 21.23 3.98 8.44
CA PHE A 180 21.90 4.79 7.42
C PHE A 180 23.02 3.95 6.80
N GLU A 181 23.08 3.90 5.48
CA GLU A 181 24.09 3.19 4.70
C GLU A 181 24.42 3.98 3.42
N ASP A 182 25.38 3.51 2.61
CA ASP A 182 25.70 4.15 1.32
C ASP A 182 24.43 4.38 0.49
N ARG A 183 24.17 5.65 0.15
CA ARG A 183 23.01 6.16 -0.60
C ARG A 183 21.63 5.80 -0.02
N ILE A 184 21.54 5.26 1.20
CA ILE A 184 20.29 4.94 1.87
C ILE A 184 20.21 5.72 3.18
N GLU A 185 19.16 6.53 3.33
CA GLU A 185 18.84 7.18 4.60
C GLU A 185 17.42 6.78 5.00
N THR A 186 17.19 6.52 6.28
CA THR A 186 15.84 6.21 6.77
C THR A 186 15.40 7.20 7.83
N TYR A 187 14.10 7.47 7.88
CA TYR A 187 13.49 8.43 8.80
C TYR A 187 12.24 7.85 9.43
N PHE A 188 11.98 8.29 10.66
CA PHE A 188 10.69 8.05 11.28
C PHE A 188 9.59 8.72 10.46
N TYR A 189 8.50 8.00 10.22
CA TYR A 189 7.34 8.53 9.52
C TYR A 189 6.07 7.80 9.95
N ASP A 190 5.07 8.56 10.40
CA ASP A 190 3.73 8.04 10.66
C ASP A 190 2.77 8.49 9.56
N GLN A 191 2.26 7.54 8.77
CA GLN A 191 1.32 7.77 7.66
C GLN A 191 -0.01 8.42 8.10
N HIS A 192 -0.34 8.41 9.38
CA HIS A 192 -1.53 9.08 9.92
C HIS A 192 -1.23 10.46 10.53
N SER A 193 0.05 10.82 10.68
CA SER A 193 0.45 12.08 11.30
C SER A 193 0.59 13.19 10.25
N GLU A 194 -0.21 14.24 10.42
CA GLU A 194 -0.07 15.46 9.60
C GLU A 194 1.29 16.14 9.79
N GLU A 195 1.89 16.04 10.99
CA GLU A 195 3.24 16.53 11.26
C GLU A 195 4.26 15.79 10.38
N SER A 196 4.25 14.45 10.38
CA SER A 196 5.13 13.63 9.53
C SER A 196 4.98 13.99 8.05
N ILE A 197 3.73 14.14 7.57
CA ILE A 197 3.44 14.50 6.18
C ILE A 197 4.03 15.87 5.84
N ASN A 198 3.88 16.86 6.71
CA ASN A 198 4.37 18.22 6.50
C ASN A 198 5.90 18.29 6.51
N GLU A 199 6.55 17.57 7.42
CA GLU A 199 8.02 17.50 7.50
C GLU A 199 8.62 16.92 6.22
N ILE A 200 8.13 15.76 5.76
CA ILE A 200 8.59 15.13 4.52
C ILE A 200 8.25 16.00 3.30
N SER A 201 7.05 16.60 3.27
CA SER A 201 6.64 17.52 2.20
C SER A 201 7.60 18.71 2.07
N LYS A 202 7.99 19.33 3.19
CA LYS A 202 8.92 20.46 3.20
C LYS A 202 10.32 20.03 2.78
N LYS A 203 10.79 18.88 3.24
CA LYS A 203 12.15 18.39 2.99
C LYS A 203 12.37 18.00 1.51
N TYR A 204 11.38 17.36 0.89
CA TYR A 204 11.50 16.79 -0.46
C TYR A 204 10.55 17.42 -1.49
N HIS A 205 10.13 18.67 -1.25
CA HIS A 205 9.19 19.38 -2.13
C HIS A 205 9.65 19.33 -3.60
N LYS A 206 8.81 18.74 -4.48
CA LYS A 206 9.05 18.55 -5.92
C LYS A 206 10.45 18.02 -6.28
N GLN A 207 10.97 17.09 -5.48
CA GLN A 207 12.30 16.51 -5.69
C GLN A 207 12.27 14.99 -5.94
N VAL A 208 11.14 14.34 -5.76
CA VAL A 208 11.05 12.87 -5.79
C VAL A 208 10.64 12.40 -7.18
N ASP A 209 11.38 11.44 -7.73
CA ASP A 209 11.05 10.80 -9.01
C ASP A 209 10.07 9.65 -8.80
N ILE A 210 10.30 8.81 -7.78
CA ILE A 210 9.44 7.67 -7.45
C ILE A 210 9.18 7.66 -5.95
N LEU A 211 7.90 7.63 -5.58
CA LEU A 211 7.40 7.37 -4.23
C LEU A 211 6.69 6.01 -4.23
N ILE A 212 7.08 5.12 -3.31
CA ILE A 212 6.47 3.81 -3.10
C ILE A 212 5.76 3.82 -1.75
N ASP A 213 4.56 3.26 -1.70
CA ASP A 213 3.80 3.02 -0.47
C ASP A 213 3.53 1.54 -0.28
N ASP A 214 4.41 0.92 0.50
CA ASP A 214 4.35 -0.45 1.03
C ASP A 214 4.18 -0.41 2.56
N GLY A 215 3.48 0.62 3.07
CA GLY A 215 3.40 0.90 4.50
C GLY A 215 2.28 0.14 5.21
N LEU A 216 1.25 0.87 5.66
CA LEU A 216 0.20 0.33 6.53
C LEU A 216 -0.89 -0.45 5.79
N HIS A 217 -0.98 -0.33 4.45
CA HIS A 217 -2.04 -0.91 3.62
C HIS A 217 -3.46 -0.56 4.10
N SER A 218 -3.63 0.68 4.56
CA SER A 218 -4.90 1.24 5.00
C SER A 218 -5.30 2.37 4.06
N ILE A 219 -6.57 2.39 3.64
CA ILE A 219 -7.08 3.41 2.72
C ILE A 219 -6.77 4.84 3.18
N ILE A 220 -6.89 5.13 4.48
CA ILE A 220 -6.60 6.47 5.01
C ILE A 220 -5.09 6.79 4.93
N ALA A 221 -4.24 5.82 5.25
CA ALA A 221 -2.79 5.96 5.10
C ALA A 221 -2.41 6.19 3.62
N ASN A 222 -3.01 5.46 2.69
CA ASN A 222 -2.75 5.61 1.26
C ASN A 222 -3.30 6.95 0.71
N ILE A 223 -4.45 7.42 1.18
CA ILE A 223 -4.96 8.78 0.84
C ILE A 223 -3.98 9.85 1.33
N ASN A 224 -3.45 9.71 2.55
CA ASN A 224 -2.42 10.60 3.07
C ASN A 224 -1.14 10.56 2.24
N THR A 225 -0.75 9.38 1.73
CA THR A 225 0.34 9.25 0.77
C THR A 225 0.03 9.97 -0.54
N ILE A 226 -1.20 9.90 -1.08
CA ILE A 226 -1.58 10.67 -2.29
C ILE A 226 -1.44 12.18 -2.03
N LYS A 227 -1.86 12.66 -0.84
CA LYS A 227 -1.66 14.06 -0.41
C LYS A 227 -0.17 14.43 -0.36
N LEU A 228 0.67 13.56 0.21
CA LEU A 228 2.13 13.75 0.26
C LEU A 228 2.73 13.77 -1.16
N ALA A 229 2.38 12.80 -2.00
CA ALA A 229 2.88 12.65 -3.36
C ALA A 229 2.67 13.91 -4.19
N LYS A 230 1.51 14.57 -4.03
CA LYS A 230 1.21 15.84 -4.70
C LYS A 230 2.23 16.94 -4.40
N ASN A 231 2.81 16.94 -3.20
CA ASN A 231 3.77 17.95 -2.75
C ASN A 231 5.23 17.60 -3.08
N ILE A 232 5.58 16.31 -3.10
CA ILE A 232 6.99 15.90 -3.20
C ILE A 232 7.40 15.40 -4.59
N LEU A 233 6.47 14.87 -5.39
CA LEU A 233 6.80 14.37 -6.70
C LEU A 233 7.14 15.51 -7.66
N LYS A 234 8.17 15.28 -8.48
CA LYS A 234 8.42 16.08 -9.68
C LYS A 234 7.25 15.94 -10.67
N PRO A 235 7.10 16.86 -11.64
CA PRO A 235 6.33 16.55 -12.85
C PRO A 235 6.80 15.21 -13.44
N ASP A 236 5.86 14.38 -13.90
CA ASP A 236 6.12 13.01 -14.38
C ASP A 236 6.68 12.03 -13.34
N GLY A 237 6.81 12.44 -12.08
CA GLY A 237 7.12 11.54 -10.97
C GLY A 237 5.98 10.57 -10.69
N TYR A 238 6.30 9.40 -10.15
CA TYR A 238 5.34 8.32 -9.92
C TYR A 238 5.14 8.06 -8.43
N LEU A 239 3.87 7.95 -8.02
CA LEU A 239 3.47 7.26 -6.79
C LEU A 239 3.06 5.83 -7.15
N ILE A 240 3.57 4.83 -6.43
CA ILE A 240 3.19 3.42 -6.53
C ILE A 240 2.61 3.01 -5.18
N ILE A 241 1.34 2.60 -5.15
CA ILE A 241 0.68 2.08 -3.94
C ILE A 241 0.59 0.57 -4.06
N GLU A 242 1.24 -0.16 -3.14
CA GLU A 242 1.25 -1.63 -3.08
C GLU A 242 0.05 -2.18 -2.29
N ASP A 243 -0.25 -3.46 -2.52
CA ASP A 243 -1.08 -4.31 -1.67
C ASP A 243 -2.52 -3.82 -1.44
N ILE A 244 -3.11 -3.20 -2.46
CA ILE A 244 -4.53 -2.86 -2.48
C ILE A 244 -5.35 -4.16 -2.55
N GLY A 245 -6.14 -4.42 -1.51
CA GLY A 245 -6.96 -5.63 -1.43
C GLY A 245 -8.07 -5.66 -2.48
N PHE A 246 -8.41 -6.87 -2.97
CA PHE A 246 -9.49 -7.07 -3.94
C PHE A 246 -10.85 -6.51 -3.47
N ASP A 247 -11.17 -6.72 -2.19
CA ASP A 247 -12.44 -6.24 -1.58
C ASP A 247 -12.51 -4.71 -1.49
N SER A 248 -11.36 -4.02 -1.46
CA SER A 248 -11.27 -2.57 -1.23
C SER A 248 -11.19 -1.75 -2.51
N LEU A 249 -11.06 -2.35 -3.69
CA LEU A 249 -10.80 -1.63 -4.94
C LEU A 249 -11.84 -0.53 -5.22
N LYS A 250 -13.13 -0.77 -4.93
CA LYS A 250 -14.18 0.26 -5.13
C LYS A 250 -13.93 1.50 -4.27
N LEU A 251 -13.49 1.32 -3.03
CA LEU A 251 -13.19 2.44 -2.15
C LEU A 251 -11.94 3.21 -2.61
N PHE A 252 -10.93 2.49 -3.10
CA PHE A 252 -9.74 3.10 -3.71
C PHE A 252 -10.07 3.87 -4.99
N ASN A 253 -10.93 3.34 -5.86
CA ASN A 253 -11.35 4.04 -7.07
C ASN A 253 -11.99 5.38 -6.74
N VAL A 254 -12.79 5.48 -5.68
CA VAL A 254 -13.32 6.79 -5.22
C VAL A 254 -12.17 7.75 -4.90
N ALA A 255 -11.15 7.31 -4.16
CA ALA A 255 -9.98 8.15 -3.86
C ALA A 255 -9.22 8.55 -5.14
N PHE A 256 -9.12 7.65 -6.12
CA PHE A 256 -8.45 7.92 -7.38
C PHE A 256 -9.19 8.92 -8.26
N GLU A 257 -10.53 8.91 -8.27
CA GLU A 257 -11.32 9.93 -8.96
C GLU A 257 -10.98 11.35 -8.45
N PHE A 258 -10.81 11.51 -7.13
CA PHE A 258 -10.37 12.80 -6.57
C PHE A 258 -8.90 13.13 -6.86
N ALA A 259 -8.05 12.11 -7.00
CA ALA A 259 -6.65 12.27 -7.36
C ALA A 259 -6.45 12.59 -8.85
N ALA A 260 -7.42 12.26 -9.72
CA ALA A 260 -7.31 12.40 -11.17
C ALA A 260 -7.05 13.84 -11.66
N LYS A 261 -7.40 14.85 -10.85
CA LYS A 261 -7.08 16.26 -11.12
C LYS A 261 -5.57 16.55 -11.12
N ASP A 262 -4.81 15.73 -10.41
CA ASP A 262 -3.41 15.93 -10.07
C ASP A 262 -2.51 14.83 -10.67
N PHE A 263 -3.10 13.69 -11.04
CA PHE A 263 -2.39 12.48 -11.45
C PHE A 263 -3.11 11.76 -12.59
N SER A 264 -2.35 11.15 -13.51
CA SER A 264 -2.87 10.06 -14.35
C SER A 264 -2.70 8.72 -13.63
N LEU A 265 -3.68 7.82 -13.77
CA LEU A 265 -3.72 6.53 -13.08
C LEU A 265 -3.51 5.36 -14.06
N GLU A 266 -2.71 4.39 -13.63
CA GLU A 266 -2.69 3.03 -14.18
C GLU A 266 -2.91 2.02 -13.05
N LEU A 267 -3.78 1.04 -13.25
CA LEU A 267 -4.02 -0.05 -12.30
C LEU A 267 -3.41 -1.35 -12.79
N PHE A 268 -2.87 -2.09 -11.83
CA PHE A 268 -2.20 -3.35 -12.07
C PHE A 268 -2.63 -4.40 -11.06
N THR A 269 -2.44 -5.68 -11.39
CA THR A 269 -2.77 -6.80 -10.52
C THR A 269 -1.73 -7.92 -10.62
N ASN A 270 -1.55 -8.60 -9.49
CA ASN A 270 -0.95 -9.94 -9.44
C ASN A 270 -1.99 -10.93 -8.88
N ASN A 271 -1.55 -12.13 -8.46
CA ASN A 271 -2.45 -13.16 -7.92
C ASN A 271 -2.99 -12.87 -6.50
N SER A 272 -2.50 -11.82 -5.84
CA SER A 272 -2.77 -11.53 -4.42
C SER A 272 -3.50 -10.21 -4.22
N CYS A 273 -3.19 -9.18 -5.01
CA CYS A 273 -3.64 -7.82 -4.78
C CYS A 273 -3.64 -6.99 -6.09
N TYR A 274 -4.13 -5.76 -5.96
CA TYR A 274 -3.93 -4.69 -6.91
C TYR A 274 -2.76 -3.80 -6.49
N ALA A 275 -2.17 -3.10 -7.45
CA ALA A 275 -1.29 -1.96 -7.23
C ALA A 275 -1.73 -0.80 -8.12
N ALA A 276 -1.57 0.42 -7.62
CA ALA A 276 -1.92 1.63 -8.36
C ALA A 276 -0.67 2.47 -8.63
N CYS A 277 -0.49 2.90 -9.88
CA CYS A 277 0.55 3.85 -10.26
C CYS A 277 -0.10 5.18 -10.64
N LEU A 278 0.24 6.23 -9.90
CA LEU A 278 -0.22 7.59 -10.12
C LEU A 278 0.95 8.44 -10.62
N ARG A 279 0.95 8.80 -11.90
CA ARG A 279 1.95 9.72 -12.48
C ARG A 279 1.50 11.16 -12.29
N ARG A 280 2.36 12.01 -11.75
CA ARG A 280 2.11 13.43 -11.52
C ARG A 280 2.01 14.18 -12.85
N LEU A 281 0.91 14.92 -13.06
CA LEU A 281 0.68 15.64 -14.33
C LEU A 281 1.49 16.95 -14.44
N ASN A 282 1.59 17.73 -13.36
CA ASN A 282 2.31 19.02 -13.29
C ASN A 282 2.84 19.31 -11.89
#